data_AF-A0A5F2HV71-F1
#
_entry.id   AF-A0A5F2HV71-F1
#
_cell.length_a   1.000
_cell.length_b   1.000
_cell.length_c   1.000
_cell.angle_alpha   90.00
_cell.angle_beta   90.00
_cell.angle_gamma   90.00
#
_symmetry.space_group_name_H-M   'P 1'
#
loop_
_entity.id
_entity.type
_entity.pdbx_description
1 polymer ?
#
loop_
_entity_poly.entity_id
_entity_poly.type
_entity_poly.pdbx_seq_one_letter_code
_entity_poly.pdbx_strand_id
1 'polypeptide(L)'
;GGFRDFAAADRRAAKAVADLPIRTRSAQANAGSLSGGNQQKVLLARLLETEPKVVILDEPTRGVDVGAKSEIYRLIDNLASRGIAILMISSELP
;
A
#
# COMPACT_ATOMS: atom_id res chain seq x y z
N GLY A 1 -20.91 -21.64 7.92
CA GLY A 1 -20.50 -20.23 8.06
C GLY A 1 -19.15 -20.20 8.73
N GLY A 2 -18.12 -19.63 8.09
CA GLY A 2 -16.75 -19.68 8.59
C GLY A 2 -16.50 -18.72 9.75
N PHE A 3 -15.70 -19.16 10.73
CA PHE A 3 -15.17 -18.30 11.78
C PHE A 3 -14.16 -17.33 11.19
N ARG A 4 -14.31 -16.02 11.47
CA ARG A 4 -13.32 -15.00 11.12
C ARG A 4 -12.31 -14.88 12.25
N ASP A 5 -11.04 -15.15 11.96
CA ASP A 5 -9.96 -14.91 12.91
C ASP A 5 -9.56 -13.43 12.91
N PHE A 6 -10.18 -12.66 13.81
CA PHE A 6 -9.89 -11.24 13.99
C PHE A 6 -8.48 -11.01 14.55
N ALA A 7 -7.97 -11.91 15.39
CA ALA A 7 -6.62 -11.78 15.94
C ALA A 7 -5.56 -11.91 14.83
N ALA A 8 -5.77 -12.80 13.87
CA ALA A 8 -4.92 -12.89 12.68
C ALA A 8 -5.03 -11.66 11.78
N ALA A 9 -6.23 -11.10 11.63
CA ALA A 9 -6.42 -9.86 10.88
C ALA A 9 -5.66 -8.67 11.50
N ASP A 10 -5.73 -8.53 12.83
CA ASP A 10 -5.05 -7.47 13.56
C ASP A 10 -3.52 -7.59 13.44
N ARG A 11 -2.99 -8.81 13.53
CA ARG A 11 -1.55 -9.07 13.31
C ARG A 11 -1.10 -8.68 11.90
N ARG A 12 -1.89 -9.04 10.87
CA ARG A 12 -1.59 -8.68 9.48
C ARG A 12 -1.65 -7.16 9.27
N ALA A 13 -2.67 -6.50 9.81
CA ALA A 13 -2.78 -5.04 9.74
C ALA A 13 -1.61 -4.33 10.43
N ALA A 14 -1.21 -4.78 11.63
CA ALA A 14 -0.04 -4.22 12.32
C ALA A 14 1.26 -4.41 11.53
N LYS A 15 1.45 -5.60 10.92
CA LYS A 15 2.58 -5.87 10.04
C LYS A 15 2.58 -4.97 8.81
N ALA A 16 1.44 -4.82 8.15
CA ALA A 16 1.26 -3.94 6.99
C ALA A 16 1.62 -2.48 7.31
N VAL A 17 1.18 -1.98 8.47
CA VAL A 17 1.51 -0.62 8.95
C VAL A 17 3.01 -0.43 9.13
N ALA A 18 3.72 -1.45 9.63
CA ALA A 18 5.16 -1.41 9.83
C ALA A 18 5.96 -1.54 8.52
N ASP A 19 5.57 -2.49 7.64
CA ASP A 19 6.30 -2.79 6.41
C ASP A 19 6.17 -1.67 5.35
N LEU A 20 5.05 -0.95 5.33
CA LEU A 20 4.76 0.13 4.38
C LEU A 20 4.50 1.46 5.10
N PRO A 21 5.43 1.92 5.96
CA PRO A 21 5.26 2.90 7.05
C PRO A 21 4.00 3.78 6.93
N ILE A 22 2.85 3.19 7.32
CA ILE A 22 1.54 3.81 7.17
C ILE A 22 1.33 4.71 8.38
N ARG A 23 1.24 6.02 8.14
CA ARG A 23 0.99 6.98 9.21
C ARG A 23 -0.49 6.92 9.59
N THR A 24 -0.77 6.25 10.69
CA THR A 24 -2.10 6.12 11.28
C THR A 24 -2.02 6.20 12.80
N ARG A 25 -3.12 6.61 13.45
CA ARG A 25 -3.23 6.57 14.92
C ARG A 25 -3.44 5.14 15.45
N SER A 26 -3.94 4.24 14.60
CA SER A 26 -4.20 2.84 14.94
C SER A 26 -4.37 2.00 13.68
N ALA A 27 -4.00 0.71 13.73
CA ALA A 27 -4.30 -0.26 12.67
C ALA A 27 -5.81 -0.50 12.49
N GLN A 28 -6.65 -0.09 13.45
CA GLN A 28 -8.11 -0.14 13.38
C GLN A 28 -8.74 1.12 12.79
N ALA A 29 -7.93 2.13 12.44
CA ALA A 29 -8.46 3.36 11.85
C ALA A 29 -9.10 3.08 10.48
N ASN A 30 -10.20 3.77 10.18
CA ASN A 30 -10.83 3.66 8.87
C ASN A 30 -9.84 4.16 7.79
N ALA A 31 -9.52 3.32 6.81
CA ALA A 31 -8.60 3.67 5.72
C ALA A 31 -9.00 4.97 4.99
N GLY A 32 -10.31 5.21 4.79
CA GLY A 32 -10.80 6.44 4.14
C GLY A 32 -10.55 7.73 4.92
N SER A 33 -10.17 7.63 6.20
CA SER A 33 -9.80 8.79 7.03
C SER A 33 -8.32 9.16 6.95
N LEU A 34 -7.49 8.32 6.30
CA LEU A 34 -6.06 8.57 6.12
C LEU A 34 -5.82 9.55 4.96
N SER A 35 -4.66 10.20 4.94
CA SER A 35 -4.26 11.01 3.76
C SER A 35 -4.12 10.14 2.51
N GLY A 36 -4.30 10.71 1.32
CA GLY A 36 -4.25 9.95 0.05
C GLY A 36 -3.00 9.09 -0.08
N GLY A 37 -1.82 9.58 0.31
CA GLY A 37 -0.58 8.79 0.31
C GLY A 37 -0.66 7.57 1.25
N ASN A 38 -1.22 7.70 2.44
CA ASN A 38 -1.39 6.57 3.36
C ASN A 38 -2.48 5.60 2.87
N GLN A 39 -3.53 6.10 2.22
CA GLN A 39 -4.52 5.25 1.55
C GLN A 39 -3.86 4.38 0.47
N GLN A 40 -2.99 4.95 -0.36
CA GLN A 40 -2.24 4.19 -1.37
C GLN A 40 -1.31 3.15 -0.74
N LYS A 41 -0.64 3.47 0.37
CA LYS A 41 0.16 2.49 1.11
C LYS A 41 -0.67 1.34 1.68
N VAL A 42 -1.89 1.60 2.19
CA VAL A 42 -2.81 0.54 2.63
C VAL A 42 -3.17 -0.39 1.46
N LEU A 43 -3.46 0.17 0.28
CA LEU A 43 -3.78 -0.63 -0.91
C LEU A 43 -2.60 -1.47 -1.37
N LEU A 44 -1.40 -0.90 -1.42
CA LEU A 44 -0.16 -1.64 -1.70
C LEU A 44 0.07 -2.74 -0.67
N ALA A 45 -0.13 -2.48 0.62
CA ALA A 45 0.08 -3.49 1.66
C ALA A 45 -0.86 -4.67 1.50
N ARG A 46 -2.15 -4.39 1.25
CA ARG A 46 -3.15 -5.40 0.98
C ARG A 46 -2.81 -6.21 -0.28
N LEU A 47 -2.29 -5.56 -1.31
CA LEU A 47 -1.87 -6.24 -2.54
C LEU A 47 -0.69 -7.17 -2.29
N LEU A 48 0.30 -6.75 -1.48
CA LEU A 48 1.48 -7.57 -1.19
C LEU A 48 1.19 -8.78 -0.31
N GLU A 49 0.08 -8.79 0.45
CA GLU A 49 -0.37 -9.99 1.18
C GLU A 49 -0.70 -11.17 0.25
N THR A 50 -0.92 -10.93 -1.05
CA THR A 50 -1.16 -12.02 -2.02
C THR A 50 0.12 -12.60 -2.62
N GLU A 51 1.29 -12.14 -2.18
CA GLU A 51 2.61 -12.53 -2.67
C GLU A 51 2.71 -12.47 -4.22
N PRO A 52 2.36 -11.32 -4.84
CA PRO A 52 2.26 -11.22 -6.29
C PRO A 52 3.64 -11.27 -6.95
N LYS A 53 3.74 -11.98 -8.08
CA LYS A 53 4.92 -11.93 -8.97
C LYS A 53 4.87 -10.74 -9.93
N VAL A 54 3.67 -10.27 -10.25
CA VAL A 54 3.40 -9.15 -11.17
C VAL A 54 2.34 -8.25 -10.55
N VAL A 55 2.56 -6.94 -10.63
CA VAL A 55 1.66 -5.91 -10.12
C VAL A 55 1.37 -4.91 -11.23
N ILE A 56 0.09 -4.60 -11.44
CA ILE A 56 -0.36 -3.54 -12.35
C ILE A 56 -0.89 -2.40 -11.49
N LEU A 57 -0.34 -1.20 -11.69
CA LEU A 57 -0.72 0.01 -10.95
C LEU A 57 -1.29 1.03 -11.93
N ASP A 58 -2.57 1.36 -11.76
CA ASP A 58 -3.27 2.39 -12.52
C ASP A 58 -3.38 3.66 -11.70
N GLU A 59 -2.66 4.71 -12.12
CA GLU A 59 -2.54 6.01 -11.46
C GLU A 59 -2.26 5.90 -9.95
N PRO A 60 -1.16 5.23 -9.53
CA PRO A 60 -0.90 4.89 -8.12
C PRO A 60 -0.71 6.11 -7.20
N THR A 61 -0.51 7.30 -7.78
CA THR A 61 -0.32 8.57 -7.06
C THR A 61 -1.51 9.52 -7.19
N ARG A 62 -2.64 9.07 -7.75
CA ARG A 62 -3.84 9.91 -7.86
C ARG A 62 -4.41 10.23 -6.47
N GLY A 63 -4.76 11.51 -6.27
CA GLY A 63 -5.29 11.99 -4.99
C GLY A 63 -4.23 12.09 -3.88
N VAL A 64 -2.94 11.95 -4.21
CA VAL A 64 -1.81 12.12 -3.29
C VAL A 64 -1.22 13.51 -3.47
N ASP A 65 -0.91 14.19 -2.36
CA ASP A 65 -0.18 15.46 -2.36
C ASP A 65 1.20 15.32 -3.01
N VAL A 66 1.67 16.37 -3.69
CA VAL A 66 2.95 16.38 -4.43
C VAL A 66 4.12 15.95 -3.55
N GLY A 67 4.16 16.38 -2.29
CA GLY A 67 5.23 16.01 -1.35
C GLY A 67 5.25 14.51 -1.00
N ALA A 68 4.09 13.85 -1.06
CA ALA A 68 3.95 12.43 -0.72
C ALA A 68 4.04 11.49 -1.94
N LYS A 69 3.91 11.98 -3.18
CA LYS A 69 4.03 11.15 -4.39
C LYS A 69 5.39 10.45 -4.48
N SER A 70 6.47 11.18 -4.17
CA SER A 70 7.84 10.64 -4.17
C SER A 70 8.04 9.46 -3.23
N GLU A 71 7.26 9.37 -2.15
CA GLU A 71 7.30 8.23 -1.23
C GLU A 71 6.62 7.01 -1.83
N ILE A 72 5.51 7.18 -2.54
CA ILE A 72 4.83 6.08 -3.25
C ILE A 72 5.74 5.52 -4.36
N TYR A 73 6.38 6.38 -5.15
CA TYR A 73 7.31 5.93 -6.18
C TYR A 73 8.49 5.15 -5.61
N ARG A 74 9.12 5.64 -4.53
CA ARG A 74 10.19 4.88 -3.85
C ARG A 74 9.72 3.53 -3.33
N LEU A 75 8.49 3.42 -2.85
CA LEU A 75 7.93 2.13 -2.44
C LEU A 75 7.79 1.20 -3.63
N ILE A 76 7.26 1.69 -4.76
CA ILE A 76 7.14 0.93 -6.01
C ILE A 76 8.53 0.45 -6.49
N ASP A 77 9.52 1.32 -6.51
CA ASP A 77 10.91 0.99 -6.90
C ASP A 77 11.51 -0.08 -5.98
N ASN A 78 11.26 0.00 -4.67
CA ASN A 78 11.69 -1.00 -3.71
C ASN A 78 11.00 -2.36 -3.91
N LEU A 79 9.77 -2.38 -4.39
CA LEU A 79 9.07 -3.62 -4.74
C LEU A 79 9.66 -4.23 -6.02
N ALA A 80 9.94 -3.39 -7.02
CA ALA A 80 10.60 -3.81 -8.24
C ALA A 80 11.99 -4.40 -7.98
N SER A 81 12.80 -3.76 -7.12
CA SER A 81 14.14 -4.23 -6.76
C SER A 81 14.14 -5.57 -6.00
N ARG A 82 13.01 -5.92 -5.38
CA ARG A 82 12.78 -7.23 -4.74
C ARG A 82 12.33 -8.33 -5.71
N GLY A 83 12.27 -8.04 -7.00
CA GLY A 83 11.95 -9.02 -8.05
C GLY A 83 10.47 -9.12 -8.41
N ILE A 84 9.63 -8.17 -7.96
CA ILE A 84 8.23 -8.08 -8.40
C ILE A 84 8.21 -7.33 -9.74
N ALA A 85 7.62 -7.91 -10.78
CA ALA A 85 7.43 -7.19 -12.04
C ALA A 85 6.32 -6.13 -11.88
N ILE A 86 6.59 -4.89 -12.30
CA ILE A 86 5.62 -3.79 -12.17
C ILE A 86 5.29 -3.22 -13.55
N LEU A 87 3.99 -3.14 -13.84
CA LEU A 87 3.45 -2.35 -14.94
C LEU A 87 2.73 -1.15 -14.35
N MET A 88 3.25 0.05 -14.59
CA MET A 88 2.66 1.29 -14.10
C MET A 88 2.04 2.08 -15.25
N ILE A 89 0.77 2.43 -15.10
CA ILE A 89 0.03 3.34 -15.97
C ILE A 89 -0.07 4.66 -15.20
N SER A 90 0.50 5.73 -15.72
CA SER A 90 0.34 7.06 -15.12
C SER A 90 0.40 8.17 -16.14
N SER A 91 -0.37 9.22 -15.87
CA SER A 91 -0.30 10.52 -16.57
C SER A 91 0.86 11.39 -16.08
N GLU A 92 1.50 11.02 -14.98
CA GLU A 92 2.65 11.70 -14.41
C GLU A 92 3.79 10.69 -14.27
N LEU A 93 4.89 10.87 -15.00
CA LEU A 93 6.11 10.10 -14.80
C LEU A 93 7.14 10.99 -14.07
N PRO A 94 7.77 10.50 -12.99
CA PRO A 94 8.83 11.23 -12.29
C PRO A 94 10.08 11.42 -13.16
#